data_AF-A0A4Q7PCP3-F1
#
_entry.id   AF-A0A4Q7PCP3-F1
#
_cell.length_a   1.000
_cell.length_b   1.000
_cell.length_c   1.000
_cell.angle_alpha   90.00
_cell.angle_beta   90.00
_cell.angle_gamma   90.00
#
_symmetry.space_group_name_H-M   'P 1'
#
loop_
_entity.id
_entity.type
_entity.pdbx_description
1 polymer ?
#
loop_
_entity_poly.entity_id
_entity_poly.type
_entity_poly.pdbx_seq_one_letter_code
_entity_poly.pdbx_strand_id
1 'polypeptide(L)'
;MSVKISEKTIVSTLEKLEKLKLDEKLHAELSWCWNSYKYDNNPVGVIEKSKKALELFKAKREENSKAVAKKLVDDLEKIVMN
;
A
#
# COMPACT_ATOMS: atom_id res chain seq x y z
N MET A 1 18.23 -3.24 8.89
CA MET A 1 17.09 -4.18 8.75
C MET A 1 16.52 -3.99 7.36
N SER A 2 16.57 -5.00 6.49
CA SER A 2 16.10 -4.87 5.11
C SER A 2 14.59 -4.87 5.08
N VAL A 3 13.99 -3.74 4.70
CA VAL A 3 12.55 -3.63 4.47
C VAL A 3 12.19 -4.65 3.39
N LYS A 4 11.52 -5.74 3.76
CA LYS A 4 11.05 -6.76 2.80
C LYS A 4 9.75 -6.29 2.18
N ILE A 5 9.83 -5.34 1.26
CA ILE A 5 8.68 -4.95 0.45
C ILE A 5 8.36 -6.10 -0.51
N SER A 6 7.24 -6.78 -0.27
CA SER A 6 6.74 -7.81 -1.17
C SER A 6 6.02 -7.16 -2.34
N GLU A 7 6.53 -7.35 -3.57
CA GLU A 7 5.88 -6.86 -4.80
C GLU A 7 4.40 -7.21 -4.84
N LYS A 8 4.09 -8.47 -4.49
CA LYS A 8 2.72 -8.97 -4.46
C LYS A 8 1.80 -8.13 -3.58
N THR A 9 2.30 -7.65 -2.45
CA THR A 9 1.54 -6.81 -1.51
C THR A 9 1.28 -5.44 -2.09
N ILE A 10 2.27 -4.83 -2.73
CA ILE A 10 2.12 -3.52 -3.38
C ILE A 10 1.14 -3.62 -4.55
N VAL A 11 1.27 -4.63 -5.41
CA VAL A 11 0.34 -4.87 -6.52
C VAL A 11 -1.08 -5.11 -6.01
N SER A 12 -1.25 -5.97 -5.01
CA SER A 12 -2.58 -6.20 -4.42
C SER A 12 -3.14 -4.94 -3.74
N THR A 13 -2.29 -4.06 -3.23
CA THR A 13 -2.69 -2.77 -2.65
C THR A 13 -3.15 -1.80 -3.74
N LEU A 14 -2.40 -1.70 -4.82
CA LEU A 14 -2.74 -0.89 -5.99
C LEU A 14 -4.06 -1.34 -6.60
N GLU A 15 -4.23 -2.63 -6.89
CA GLU A 15 -5.48 -3.20 -7.38
C GLU A 15 -6.67 -2.89 -6.46
N LYS A 16 -6.44 -2.86 -5.14
CA LYS A 16 -7.50 -2.57 -4.17
C LYS A 16 -7.85 -1.09 -4.11
N LEU A 17 -6.85 -0.20 -4.15
CA LEU A 17 -7.04 1.25 -4.27
C LEU A 17 -7.82 1.57 -5.55
N GLU A 18 -7.44 0.97 -6.68
CA GLU A 18 -8.11 1.15 -7.97
C GLU A 18 -9.55 0.63 -7.94
N LYS A 19 -9.78 -0.60 -7.46
CA LYS A 19 -11.14 -1.18 -7.35
C LYS A 19 -12.06 -0.36 -6.45
N LEU A 20 -11.52 0.17 -5.36
CA LEU A 20 -12.29 0.98 -4.41
C LEU A 20 -12.40 2.43 -4.88
N LYS A 21 -11.73 2.81 -5.98
CA LYS A 21 -11.50 4.19 -6.42
C LYS A 21 -11.10 5.09 -5.24
N LEU A 22 -10.30 4.52 -4.34
CA LEU A 22 -9.80 5.22 -3.16
C LEU A 22 -8.57 5.99 -3.61
N ASP A 23 -8.72 7.30 -3.68
CA ASP A 23 -7.62 8.24 -3.90
C ASP A 23 -6.73 7.85 -5.10
N GLU A 24 -7.22 8.11 -6.31
CA GLU A 24 -6.50 7.84 -7.57
C GLU A 24 -5.10 8.45 -7.59
N LYS A 25 -4.93 9.58 -6.89
CA LYS A 25 -3.63 10.22 -6.72
C LYS A 25 -2.69 9.34 -5.91
N LEU A 26 -3.13 8.79 -4.79
CA LEU A 26 -2.32 7.86 -4.00
C LEU A 26 -1.99 6.57 -4.77
N HIS A 27 -2.91 6.05 -5.57
CA HIS A 27 -2.64 4.92 -6.46
C HIS A 27 -1.49 5.21 -7.43
N ALA A 28 -1.56 6.36 -8.11
CA ALA A 28 -0.51 6.80 -9.02
C ALA A 28 0.82 7.04 -8.30
N GLU A 29 0.80 7.69 -7.13
CA GLU A 29 2.01 7.94 -6.33
C GLU A 29 2.65 6.64 -5.83
N LEU A 30 1.86 5.70 -5.31
CA LEU A 30 2.37 4.41 -4.82
C LEU A 30 2.94 3.59 -5.98
N SER A 31 2.29 3.59 -7.15
CA SER A 31 2.79 2.93 -8.36
C SER A 31 4.11 3.54 -8.82
N TRP A 32 4.22 4.87 -8.77
CA TRP A 32 5.46 5.57 -9.11
C TRP A 32 6.59 5.28 -8.11
N CYS A 33 6.30 5.33 -6.81
CA CYS A 33 7.25 4.96 -5.76
C CYS A 33 7.70 3.50 -5.88
N TRP A 34 6.79 2.58 -6.23
CA TRP A 34 7.12 1.18 -6.46
C TRP A 34 8.08 1.00 -7.62
N ASN A 35 7.82 1.67 -8.74
CA ASN A 35 8.71 1.64 -9.88
C ASN A 35 10.07 2.23 -9.52
N SER A 36 10.10 3.38 -8.85
CA SER A 36 11.34 4.00 -8.36
C SER A 36 12.13 3.08 -7.43
N TYR A 37 11.46 2.39 -6.50
CA TYR A 37 12.09 1.39 -5.62
C TYR A 37 12.77 0.26 -6.40
N LYS A 38 12.22 -0.19 -7.53
CA LYS A 38 12.87 -1.21 -8.37
C LYS A 38 14.22 -0.76 -8.93
N TYR A 39 14.40 0.55 -9.15
CA TYR A 39 15.63 1.11 -9.69
C TYR A 39 16.60 1.55 -8.58
N ASP A 40 16.12 2.33 -7.61
CA ASP A 40 16.95 2.96 -6.58
C ASP A 40 17.09 2.10 -5.30
N ASN A 41 16.30 1.01 -5.19
CA ASN A 41 16.19 0.17 -3.99
C ASN A 41 15.82 0.95 -2.71
N ASN A 42 15.26 2.15 -2.84
CA ASN A 42 14.91 3.02 -1.73
C ASN A 42 13.46 2.84 -1.27
N PRO A 43 13.21 2.20 -0.11
CA PRO A 43 11.87 1.84 0.33
C PRO A 43 11.09 3.02 0.93
N VAL A 44 11.74 4.17 1.19
CA VAL A 44 11.15 5.31 1.92
C VAL A 44 9.85 5.79 1.26
N GLY A 45 9.87 6.03 -0.05
CA GLY A 45 8.69 6.49 -0.76
C GLY A 45 7.56 5.46 -0.72
N VAL A 46 7.89 4.18 -0.90
CA VAL A 46 6.90 3.10 -0.86
C VAL A 46 6.28 2.98 0.53
N ILE A 47 7.09 2.98 1.59
CA ILE A 47 6.60 2.93 2.99
C ILE A 47 5.67 4.09 3.29
N GLU A 48 6.04 5.31 2.91
CA GLU A 48 5.27 6.51 3.22
C GLU A 48 3.90 6.49 2.52
N LYS A 49 3.86 6.06 1.25
CA LYS A 49 2.61 5.89 0.50
C LYS A 49 1.80 4.68 0.98
N SER A 50 2.47 3.58 1.32
CA SER A 50 1.86 2.39 1.92
C SER A 50 1.17 2.73 3.26
N LYS A 51 1.75 3.61 4.07
CA LYS A 51 1.13 4.10 5.31
C LYS A 51 -0.18 4.85 5.03
N LYS A 52 -0.17 5.78 4.08
CA LYS A 52 -1.38 6.49 3.66
C LYS A 52 -2.44 5.53 3.12
N ALA A 53 -2.03 4.54 2.33
CA ALA A 53 -2.92 3.53 1.77
C ALA A 53 -3.55 2.66 2.89
N LEU A 54 -2.75 2.30 3.90
CA LEU A 54 -3.21 1.58 5.08
C LEU A 54 -4.23 2.38 5.88
N GLU A 55 -4.02 3.67 6.10
CA GLU A 55 -5.00 4.54 6.77
C GLU A 55 -6.32 4.62 5.99
N LEU A 56 -6.26 4.81 4.67
CA LEU A 56 -7.44 4.78 3.79
C LEU A 56 -8.15 3.43 3.83
N PHE A 57 -7.40 2.32 3.85
CA PHE A 57 -7.98 0.99 3.95
C PHE A 57 -8.61 0.71 5.30
N LYS A 58 -8.05 1.23 6.40
CA LYS A 58 -8.66 1.15 7.73
C LYS A 58 -9.94 1.96 7.78
N ALA A 59 -9.93 3.21 7.33
CA ALA A 59 -11.12 4.05 7.24
C ALA A 59 -12.21 3.41 6.37
N LYS A 60 -11.84 2.87 5.19
CA LYS A 60 -12.81 2.16 4.33
C LYS A 60 -13.32 0.86 4.96
N ARG A 61 -12.52 0.19 5.78
CA ARG A 61 -12.96 -1.00 6.53
C ARG A 61 -13.93 -0.66 7.65
N GLU A 62 -13.78 0.49 8.28
CA GLU A 62 -14.75 0.98 9.27
C GLU A 62 -16.09 1.26 8.59
N GLU A 63 -16.10 1.91 7.42
CA GLU A 63 -17.31 2.05 6.63
C GLU A 63 -17.83 0.73 6.04
N ASN A 64 -16.91 -0.15 5.63
CA ASN A 64 -17.22 -1.37 4.90
C ASN A 64 -16.18 -2.46 5.19
N SER A 65 -16.43 -3.25 6.23
CA SER A 65 -15.46 -4.25 6.74
C SER A 65 -15.06 -5.34 5.73
N LYS A 66 -15.82 -5.51 4.64
CA LYS A 66 -15.51 -6.44 3.54
C LYS A 66 -14.78 -5.79 2.36
N ALA A 67 -14.63 -4.46 2.35
CA ALA A 67 -13.98 -3.73 1.26
C ALA A 67 -12.51 -4.13 1.09
N VAL A 68 -11.77 -4.29 2.19
CA VAL A 68 -10.33 -4.64 2.17
C VAL A 68 -10.08 -5.95 2.91
N ALA A 69 -9.21 -6.80 2.36
CA ALA A 69 -8.82 -8.06 2.99
C ALA A 69 -7.94 -7.82 4.22
N LYS A 70 -8.21 -8.51 5.33
CA LYS A 70 -7.44 -8.35 6.59
C LYS A 70 -5.97 -8.66 6.39
N LYS A 71 -5.68 -9.66 5.55
CA LYS A 71 -4.33 -10.08 5.16
C LYS A 71 -3.56 -8.98 4.42
N LEU A 72 -4.22 -8.22 3.56
CA LEU A 72 -3.58 -7.12 2.83
C LEU A 72 -3.17 -5.99 3.78
N VAL A 73 -4.06 -5.63 4.72
CA VAL A 73 -3.78 -4.61 5.73
C VAL A 73 -2.64 -5.05 6.65
N ASP A 74 -2.64 -6.31 7.10
CA ASP A 74 -1.57 -6.87 7.94
C ASP A 74 -0.20 -6.84 7.25
N ASP A 75 -0.16 -7.16 5.95
CA ASP A 75 1.08 -7.15 5.17
C ASP A 75 1.59 -5.72 4.91
N LEU A 76 0.69 -4.79 4.58
CA LEU A 76 1.01 -3.36 4.50
C LEU A 76 1.51 -2.80 5.83
N GLU A 77 0.89 -3.19 6.95
CA GLU A 77 1.29 -2.72 8.27
C GLU A 77 2.71 -3.19 8.60
N LYS A 78 3.06 -4.43 8.27
CA LYS A 78 4.43 -4.95 8.42
C LYS A 78 5.46 -4.19 7.59
N ILE A 79 5.08 -3.73 6.38
CA ILE A 79 5.95 -2.91 5.54
C ILE A 79 6.20 -1.54 6.19
N VAL A 80 5.16 -0.95 6.80
CA VAL A 80 5.21 0.40 7.37
C VAL A 80 5.86 0.43 8.76
N MET A 81 5.77 -0.65 9.53
CA MET A 81 6.26 -0.72 10.91
C MET A 81 7.75 -1.11 11.03
N ASN A 82 8.46 -1.24 9.91
CA ASN A 82 9.87 -1.63 9.84
C ASN A 82 10.73 -0.47 9.29
#